data_AF-A0A938VSU7-F1
#
_entry.id   AF-A0A938VSU7-F1
#
_cell.length_a   1.000
_cell.length_b   1.000
_cell.length_c   1.000
_cell.angle_alpha   90.00
_cell.angle_beta   90.00
_cell.angle_gamma   90.00
#
_symmetry.space_group_name_H-M   'P 1'
#
loop_
_entity.id
_entity.type
_entity.pdbx_description
1 polymer ?
#
loop_
_entity_poly.entity_id
_entity_poly.type
_entity_poly.pdbx_seq_one_letter_code
_entity_poly.pdbx_strand_id
1 'polypeptide(L)'
;MAQGAEQTALLTVVATAVNPDAEGDQKERFRKGLAALADLKTAGMEPEAAVQKAREQAQLGDGADRPSKMLLKIWNLNTDRMTDQATLEALRAGKAPEPPLQRP
;
A
#
# COMPACT_ATOMS: atom_id res chain seq x y z
N MET A 1 20.71 -9.36 -6.88
CA MET A 1 19.63 -9.02 -7.82
C MET A 1 18.22 -9.36 -7.31
N ALA A 2 18.05 -10.14 -6.22
CA ALA A 2 16.72 -10.51 -5.70
C ALA A 2 15.93 -9.34 -5.06
N GLN A 3 16.60 -8.43 -4.34
CA GLN A 3 15.95 -7.29 -3.66
C GLN A 3 15.26 -6.32 -4.64
N GLY A 4 15.80 -6.15 -5.86
CA GLY A 4 15.17 -5.28 -6.86
C GLY A 4 13.87 -5.84 -7.41
N ALA A 5 13.80 -7.17 -7.61
CA ALA A 5 12.60 -7.84 -8.10
C ALA A 5 11.47 -7.81 -7.05
N GLU A 6 11.81 -8.05 -5.79
CA GLU A 6 10.86 -7.96 -4.67
C GLU A 6 10.33 -6.52 -4.49
N GLN A 7 11.21 -5.52 -4.52
CA GLN A 7 10.79 -4.11 -4.46
C GLN A 7 9.83 -3.77 -5.62
N THR A 8 10.09 -4.27 -6.82
CA THR A 8 9.25 -4.02 -8.00
C THR A 8 7.87 -4.68 -7.86
N ALA A 9 7.82 -5.90 -7.32
CA ALA A 9 6.56 -6.58 -7.02
C ALA A 9 5.74 -5.81 -5.97
N LEU A 10 6.39 -5.31 -4.90
CA LEU A 10 5.72 -4.49 -3.89
C LEU A 10 5.19 -3.18 -4.46
N LEU A 11 5.97 -2.47 -5.29
CA LEU A 11 5.54 -1.26 -5.98
C LEU A 11 4.34 -1.53 -6.90
N THR A 12 4.29 -2.69 -7.55
CA THR A 12 3.14 -3.10 -8.37
C THR A 12 1.87 -3.25 -7.52
N VAL A 13 1.97 -3.86 -6.33
CA VAL A 13 0.84 -3.98 -5.40
C VAL A 13 0.35 -2.60 -4.94
N VAL A 14 1.26 -1.69 -4.63
CA VAL A 14 0.92 -0.31 -4.26
C VAL A 14 0.24 0.41 -5.43
N ALA A 15 0.74 0.25 -6.66
CA ALA A 15 0.14 0.83 -7.86
C ALA A 15 -1.29 0.31 -8.08
N THR A 16 -1.51 -1.00 -7.95
CA THR A 16 -2.85 -1.60 -8.02
C THR A 16 -3.78 -1.07 -6.92
N ALA A 17 -3.27 -0.78 -5.72
CA ALA A 17 -4.05 -0.20 -4.64
C ALA A 17 -4.56 1.21 -4.96
N VAL A 18 -3.73 2.03 -5.62
CA VAL A 18 -4.06 3.43 -5.94
C VAL A 18 -4.63 3.62 -7.35
N ASN A 19 -4.71 2.56 -8.15
CA ASN A 19 -5.32 2.62 -9.48
C ASN A 19 -6.87 2.58 -9.35
N PRO A 20 -7.60 3.65 -9.75
CA PRO A 20 -9.06 3.64 -9.73
C PRO A 20 -9.68 2.62 -10.69
N ASP A 21 -9.00 2.31 -11.79
CA ASP A 21 -9.46 1.42 -12.86
C ASP A 21 -9.07 -0.05 -12.64
N ALA A 22 -8.31 -0.36 -11.57
CA ALA A 22 -7.94 -1.73 -11.29
C ALA A 22 -9.15 -2.57 -10.85
N GLU A 23 -9.23 -3.79 -11.37
CA GLU A 23 -10.30 -4.74 -11.09
C GLU A 23 -10.28 -5.25 -9.64
N GLY A 24 -11.41 -5.79 -9.19
CA GLY A 24 -11.56 -6.40 -7.86
C GLY A 24 -11.94 -5.40 -6.75
N ASP A 25 -12.05 -5.93 -5.52
CA ASP A 25 -12.51 -5.15 -4.36
C ASP A 25 -11.50 -4.06 -3.97
N GLN A 26 -11.95 -2.81 -3.98
CA GLN A 26 -11.11 -1.66 -3.66
C GLN A 26 -10.56 -1.73 -2.23
N LYS A 27 -11.34 -2.21 -1.26
CA LYS A 27 -10.88 -2.26 0.15
C LYS A 27 -9.80 -3.31 0.33
N GLU A 28 -9.93 -4.45 -0.35
CA GLU A 28 -8.93 -5.51 -0.40
C GLU A 28 -7.63 -4.99 -1.02
N ARG A 29 -7.71 -4.32 -2.17
CA ARG A 29 -6.54 -3.70 -2.82
C ARG A 29 -5.86 -2.68 -1.91
N PHE A 30 -6.62 -1.82 -1.23
CA PHE A 30 -6.08 -0.86 -0.27
C PHE A 30 -5.35 -1.53 0.90
N ARG A 31 -5.91 -2.60 1.47
CA ARG A 31 -5.28 -3.34 2.57
C ARG A 31 -3.95 -3.96 2.11
N LYS A 32 -3.95 -4.63 0.96
CA LYS A 32 -2.74 -5.19 0.36
C LYS A 32 -1.70 -4.10 0.06
N GLY A 33 -2.15 -2.94 -0.42
CA GLY A 33 -1.31 -1.75 -0.61
C GLY A 33 -0.65 -1.26 0.68
N LEU A 34 -1.38 -1.20 1.80
CA LEU A 34 -0.83 -0.81 3.10
C LEU A 34 0.24 -1.79 3.58
N ALA A 35 0.02 -3.09 3.44
CA ALA A 35 1.05 -4.08 3.76
C ALA A 35 2.29 -3.93 2.88
N ALA A 36 2.10 -3.73 1.57
CA ALA A 36 3.22 -3.52 0.66
C ALA A 36 4.02 -2.25 0.97
N LEU A 37 3.36 -1.18 1.43
CA LEU A 37 4.05 0.02 1.92
C LEU A 37 4.89 -0.26 3.17
N ALA A 38 4.41 -1.11 4.07
CA ALA A 38 5.19 -1.51 5.25
C ALA A 38 6.44 -2.30 4.85
N ASP A 39 6.29 -3.25 3.94
CA ASP A 39 7.40 -4.04 3.40
C ASP A 39 8.43 -3.15 2.67
N LEU A 40 7.96 -2.16 1.89
CA LEU A 40 8.83 -1.17 1.25
C LEU A 40 9.57 -0.27 2.25
N LYS A 41 8.90 0.14 3.33
CA LYS A 41 9.51 0.91 4.41
C LYS A 41 10.58 0.11 5.14
N THR A 42 10.33 -1.17 5.43
CA THR A 42 11.33 -2.08 5.99
C THR A 42 12.53 -2.26 5.04
N ALA A 43 12.31 -2.19 3.72
CA ALA A 43 13.36 -2.19 2.72
C ALA A 43 14.05 -0.82 2.52
N GLY A 44 13.71 0.20 3.32
CA GLY A 44 14.34 1.52 3.33
C GLY A 44 13.72 2.56 2.39
N MET A 45 12.51 2.32 1.87
CA MET A 45 11.78 3.27 1.03
C MET A 45 10.62 3.91 1.79
N GLU A 46 10.63 5.24 1.90
CA GLU A 46 9.54 5.93 2.60
C GLU A 46 8.19 5.76 1.88
N PRO A 47 7.06 5.62 2.62
CA PRO A 47 5.74 5.34 2.05
C PRO A 47 5.29 6.34 0.97
N GLU A 48 5.55 7.64 1.17
CA GLU A 48 5.21 8.67 0.19
C GLU A 48 5.98 8.50 -1.12
N ALA A 49 7.29 8.24 -1.02
CA ALA A 49 8.14 7.95 -2.18
C ALA A 49 7.74 6.64 -2.86
N ALA A 50 7.35 5.62 -2.10
CA ALA A 50 6.84 4.35 -2.62
C ALA A 50 5.55 4.56 -3.43
N VAL A 51 4.58 5.31 -2.91
CA VAL A 51 3.33 5.62 -3.64
C VAL A 51 3.63 6.42 -4.90
N GLN A 52 4.48 7.44 -4.83
CA GLN A 52 4.87 8.22 -6.01
C GLN A 52 5.53 7.33 -7.07
N LYS A 53 6.55 6.56 -6.69
CA LYS A 53 7.27 5.65 -7.60
C LYS A 53 6.34 4.59 -8.20
N ALA A 54 5.42 4.04 -7.41
CA ALA A 54 4.44 3.06 -7.88
C ALA A 54 3.52 3.66 -8.96
N ARG A 55 3.04 4.90 -8.75
CA ARG A 55 2.24 5.62 -9.75
C ARG A 55 3.02 5.87 -11.03
N GLU A 56 4.27 6.32 -10.91
CA GLU A 56 5.13 6.59 -12.07
C GLU A 56 5.40 5.30 -12.86
N GLN A 57 5.74 4.19 -12.19
CA GLN A 57 6.00 2.90 -12.83
C GLN A 57 4.77 2.34 -13.56
N ALA A 58 3.59 2.50 -12.98
CA ALA A 58 2.32 2.06 -13.58
C ALA A 58 1.69 3.12 -14.50
N GLN A 59 2.37 4.24 -14.75
CA GLN A 59 1.90 5.35 -15.59
C GLN A 59 0.50 5.85 -15.19
N LEU A 60 0.21 5.87 -13.89
CA LEU A 60 -1.09 6.30 -13.38
C LEU A 60 -1.21 7.83 -13.45
N GLY A 61 -2.22 8.31 -14.17
CA GLY A 61 -2.54 9.73 -14.29
C GLY A 61 -3.15 10.32 -13.02
N ASP A 62 -3.78 11.49 -13.17
CA ASP A 62 -4.37 12.26 -12.06
C ASP A 62 -5.47 11.50 -11.29
N GLY A 63 -6.11 10.52 -11.93
CA GLY A 63 -7.11 9.66 -11.30
C GLY A 63 -6.59 8.89 -10.07
N ALA A 64 -5.28 8.65 -9.98
CA ALA A 64 -4.66 8.01 -8.82
C ALA A 64 -4.37 8.97 -7.66
N ASP A 65 -4.51 10.29 -7.80
CA ASP A 65 -4.20 11.26 -6.74
C ASP A 65 -5.05 11.05 -5.48
N ARG A 66 -6.38 10.99 -5.64
CA ARG A 66 -7.32 10.78 -4.53
C ARG A 66 -7.07 9.46 -3.79
N PRO A 67 -7.02 8.29 -4.45
CA PRO A 67 -6.74 7.03 -3.76
C PRO A 67 -5.34 6.99 -3.14
N SER A 68 -4.34 7.64 -3.74
CA SER A 68 -3.00 7.77 -3.14
C SER A 68 -3.01 8.54 -1.83
N LYS A 69 -3.68 9.71 -1.81
CA LYS A 69 -3.87 10.51 -0.60
C LYS A 69 -4.63 9.72 0.48
N MET A 70 -5.64 8.96 0.08
CA MET A 70 -6.40 8.12 1.00
C MET A 70 -5.53 7.01 1.62
N LEU A 71 -4.72 6.33 0.80
CA LEU A 71 -3.83 5.26 1.25
C LEU A 71 -2.81 5.80 2.27
N LEU A 72 -2.17 6.94 1.95
CA LEU A 72 -1.21 7.60 2.83
C LEU A 72 -1.86 8.15 4.10
N LYS A 73 -3.11 8.65 4.03
CA LYS A 73 -3.82 9.12 5.23
C LYS A 73 -4.14 7.96 6.16
N ILE A 74 -4.58 6.81 5.64
CA ILE A 74 -4.79 5.60 6.46
C ILE A 74 -3.46 5.12 7.05
N TRP A 75 -2.39 5.10 6.25
CA TRP A 75 -1.05 4.78 6.74
C TRP A 75 -0.69 5.65 7.95
N ASN A 76 -0.75 6.98 7.82
CA ASN A 76 -0.34 7.92 8.85
C ASN A 76 -1.13 7.75 10.16
N LEU A 77 -2.44 7.50 10.06
CA LEU A 77 -3.31 7.23 11.22
C LEU A 77 -3.01 5.91 11.93
N ASN A 78 -2.27 5.00 11.29
CA ASN A 78 -2.03 3.64 11.79
C ASN A 78 -0.54 3.28 11.77
N THR A 79 0.38 4.25 11.74
CA THR A 79 1.82 4.01 11.58
C THR A 79 2.36 2.99 12.58
N ASP A 80 1.97 3.09 13.85
CA ASP A 80 2.38 2.14 14.91
C ASP A 80 1.91 0.70 14.63
N ARG A 81 0.81 0.54 13.91
CA ARG A 81 0.25 -0.77 13.55
C ARG A 81 0.85 -1.35 12.28
N MET A 82 1.56 -0.55 11.49
CA MET A 82 2.23 -1.01 10.26
C MET A 82 3.56 -1.71 10.56
N THR A 83 3.88 -1.95 11.83
CA THR A 83 4.98 -2.81 12.28
C THR A 83 4.48 -4.06 13.02
N ASP A 84 3.18 -4.13 13.34
CA ASP A 84 2.55 -5.29 13.98
C ASP A 84 2.36 -6.43 12.97
N GLN A 85 2.94 -7.59 13.28
CA GLN A 85 2.95 -8.72 12.36
C GLN A 85 1.53 -9.22 12.04
N ALA A 86 0.67 -9.37 13.05
CA ALA A 86 -0.69 -9.86 12.87
C ALA A 86 -1.54 -8.93 11.99
N THR A 87 -1.40 -7.62 12.19
CA THR A 87 -2.02 -6.59 11.35
C THR A 87 -1.51 -6.71 9.91
N LEU A 88 -0.19 -6.79 9.70
CA LEU A 88 0.38 -6.91 8.35
C LEU A 88 -0.03 -8.20 7.64
N GLU A 89 -0.07 -9.34 8.34
CA GLU A 89 -0.52 -10.61 7.77
C GLU A 89 -1.99 -10.55 7.31
N ALA A 90 -2.87 -9.97 8.13
CA ALA A 90 -4.26 -9.74 7.75
C ALA A 90 -4.36 -8.85 6.50
N LEU A 91 -3.57 -7.77 6.45
CA LEU A 91 -3.55 -6.83 5.33
C LEU A 91 -3.01 -7.47 4.04
N ARG A 92 -1.94 -8.26 4.09
CA ARG A 92 -1.43 -9.04 2.94
C ARG A 92 -2.46 -10.04 2.43
N ALA A 93 -3.23 -10.66 3.33
CA ALA A 93 -4.35 -11.51 2.98
C ALA A 93 -5.59 -10.75 2.45
N GLY A 94 -5.55 -9.42 2.40
CA GLY A 94 -6.69 -8.59 1.97
C GLY A 94 -7.82 -8.48 2.99
N LYS A 95 -7.61 -8.99 4.21
CA LYS A 95 -8.60 -9.04 5.29
C LYS A 95 -8.52 -7.79 6.18
N ALA A 96 -9.62 -7.45 6.83
CA ALA A 96 -9.61 -6.41 7.85
C ALA A 96 -8.84 -6.93 9.09
N PRO A 97 -7.86 -6.19 9.61
CA PRO A 97 -7.17 -6.57 10.84
C PRO A 97 -8.08 -6.37 12.06
N GLU A 98 -7.74 -7.03 13.17
CA GLU A 98 -8.38 -6.86 14.48
C GLU A 98 -7.35 -6.28 15.47
N PRO A 99 -7.61 -5.12 16.11
CA PRO A 99 -8.77 -4.24 15.89
C PRO A 99 -8.77 -3.62 14.48
N PRO A 100 -9.89 -3.06 13.98
CA PRO A 100 -9.92 -2.41 12.68
C PRO A 100 -8.99 -1.19 12.63
N LEU A 101 -8.44 -0.89 11.43
CA LEU A 101 -7.63 0.32 11.23
C LEU A 101 -8.47 1.58 11.43
N GLN A 102 -7.84 2.62 11.98
CA GLN A 102 -8.39 3.97 12.01
C GLN A 102 -8.60 4.48 10.59
N ARG A 103 -9.71 5.20 10.38
CA ARG A 103 -10.11 5.71 9.06
C ARG A 103 -10.18 7.24 9.08
N PRO A 104 -9.83 7.89 7.96
CA PRO A 104 -9.78 9.33 7.81
C PRO A 104 -11.11 10.06 7.65
#